data_AF-A0A7G8XC10-F1
#
_entry.id   AF-A0A7G8XC10-F1
#
_cell.length_a   1.000
_cell.length_b   1.000
_cell.length_c   1.000
_cell.angle_alpha   90.00
_cell.angle_beta   90.00
_cell.angle_gamma   90.00
#
_symmetry.space_group_name_H-M   'P 1'
#
loop_
_entity.id
_entity.type
_entity.pdbx_description
1 polymer ?
#
loop_
_entity_poly.entity_id
_entity_poly.type
_entity_poly.pdbx_seq_one_letter_code
_entity_poly.pdbx_strand_id
1 'polypeptide(L)'
;MNDLKGRLTKELQQDFNVKIKGSLSWSLPVNSVEIVYQTVMRTKVDILMKMMLIAFGKADIATAEELSDILLVEQLFINDLIDKMSRTGVIEKREGFYSLTEVGVRQFKTGIFVHEPESGSTHALYSPCHQAFLNGEIKNIAYEEKELYRFKSEIDDWSVAKLEDSVLIDALKAMGVESGEGNVQIVVSEIVSASDIQVDLVPCIEFHLYNEAEDLLYARVWNTLSEHWDETLEAQLNEKERKKWREIYL
;
A
#
# COMPACT_ATOMS: atom_id res chain seq x y z
N MET A 1 19.39 22.78 2.84
CA MET A 1 18.53 22.89 4.04
C MET A 1 18.26 24.32 4.49
N ASN A 2 19.27 25.22 4.49
CA ASN A 2 19.06 26.61 4.94
C ASN A 2 18.05 27.39 4.10
N ASP A 3 18.03 27.22 2.77
CA ASP A 3 17.04 27.89 1.91
C ASP A 3 15.61 27.45 2.19
N LEU A 4 15.41 26.14 2.42
CA LEU A 4 14.12 25.58 2.82
C LEU A 4 13.65 26.17 4.15
N LYS A 5 14.53 26.19 5.16
CA LYS A 5 14.22 26.80 6.46
C LYS A 5 13.85 28.28 6.31
N GLY A 6 14.59 29.02 5.47
CA GLY A 6 14.31 30.43 5.18
C GLY A 6 12.95 30.64 4.51
N ARG A 7 12.59 29.78 3.54
CA ARG A 7 11.27 29.78 2.91
C ARG A 7 10.15 29.55 3.93
N LEU A 8 10.28 28.49 4.74
CA LEU A 8 9.28 28.13 5.75
C LEU A 8 9.13 29.19 6.84
N THR A 9 10.24 29.81 7.27
CA THR A 9 10.22 30.93 8.23
C THR A 9 9.39 32.09 7.69
N LYS A 10 9.57 32.45 6.42
CA LYS A 10 8.79 33.52 5.77
C LYS A 10 7.31 33.16 5.66
N GLU A 11 7.00 31.90 5.34
CA GLU A 11 5.63 31.38 5.27
C GLU A 11 4.92 31.51 6.63
N LEU A 12 5.55 31.05 7.71
CA LEU A 12 4.98 31.09 9.06
C LEU A 12 4.82 32.51 9.62
N GLN A 13 5.69 33.45 9.22
CA GLN A 13 5.62 34.85 9.66
C GLN A 13 4.65 35.72 8.84
N GLN A 14 3.89 35.14 7.90
CA GLN A 14 2.81 35.87 7.22
C GLN A 14 1.65 36.21 8.17
N ASP A 15 1.45 35.39 9.22
CA ASP A 15 0.53 35.72 10.31
C ASP A 15 1.23 36.64 11.32
N PHE A 16 0.72 37.86 11.44
CA PHE A 16 1.26 38.89 12.31
C PHE A 16 1.09 38.58 13.81
N ASN A 17 0.19 37.68 14.18
CA ASN A 17 0.00 37.25 15.57
C ASN A 17 0.97 36.14 15.96
N VAL A 18 1.64 35.50 15.00
CA VAL A 18 2.51 34.35 15.23
C VAL A 18 3.98 34.76 15.28
N LYS A 19 4.64 34.42 16.39
CA LYS A 19 6.09 34.60 16.56
C LYS A 19 6.80 33.26 16.67
N ILE A 20 7.86 33.10 15.89
CA ILE A 20 8.77 31.97 15.99
C ILE A 20 9.67 32.17 17.22
N LYS A 21 9.55 31.28 18.20
CA LYS A 21 10.34 31.29 19.45
C LYS A 21 11.59 30.43 19.36
N GLY A 22 11.56 29.40 18.53
CA GLY A 22 12.68 28.49 18.33
C GLY A 22 12.51 27.65 17.08
N SER A 23 13.59 26.98 16.69
CA SER A 23 13.56 26.02 15.59
C SER A 23 14.60 24.93 15.83
N LEU A 24 14.26 23.70 15.48
CA LEU A 24 15.13 22.54 15.60
C LEU A 24 15.19 21.79 14.26
N SER A 25 16.22 20.96 14.10
CA SER A 25 16.34 20.06 12.96
C SER A 25 16.80 18.71 13.48
N TRP A 26 16.03 17.69 13.16
CA TRP A 26 16.23 16.32 13.63
C TRP A 26 15.87 15.35 12.51
N SER A 27 16.24 14.08 12.69
CA SER A 27 15.99 13.03 11.72
C SER A 27 14.95 12.04 12.23
N LEU A 28 13.91 11.84 11.43
CA LEU A 28 12.87 10.83 11.62
C LEU A 28 13.36 9.49 11.06
N PRO A 29 13.40 8.40 11.86
CA PRO A 29 13.61 7.07 11.31
C PRO A 29 12.39 6.60 10.51
N VAL A 30 12.63 6.16 9.28
CA VAL A 30 11.64 5.57 8.38
C VAL A 30 12.22 4.27 7.84
N ASN A 31 11.48 3.18 7.98
CA ASN A 31 11.89 1.85 7.55
C ASN A 31 11.50 1.64 6.08
N SER A 32 12.47 1.25 5.27
CA SER A 32 12.23 0.75 3.91
C SER A 32 11.85 -0.72 3.99
N VAL A 33 10.61 -1.02 3.64
CA VAL A 33 10.02 -2.36 3.72
C VAL A 33 9.86 -2.94 2.32
N GLU A 34 10.43 -4.11 2.06
CA GLU A 34 10.10 -4.91 0.89
C GLU A 34 8.82 -5.69 1.16
N ILE A 35 7.84 -5.58 0.26
CA ILE A 35 6.59 -6.32 0.30
C ILE A 35 6.55 -7.21 -0.94
N VAL A 36 6.59 -8.53 -0.72
CA VAL A 36 6.39 -9.54 -1.77
C VAL A 36 4.96 -10.03 -1.69
N TYR A 37 4.26 -10.00 -2.82
CA TYR A 37 2.82 -10.27 -2.88
C TYR A 37 2.46 -11.03 -4.15
N GLN A 38 1.25 -11.57 -4.18
CA GLN A 38 0.62 -12.07 -5.39
C GLN A 38 -0.59 -11.21 -5.74
N THR A 39 -0.76 -10.99 -7.03
CA THR A 39 -1.98 -10.38 -7.59
C THR A 39 -2.73 -11.38 -8.41
N VAL A 40 -4.04 -11.20 -8.50
CA VAL A 40 -4.87 -11.94 -9.45
C VAL A 40 -5.63 -10.96 -10.33
N MET A 41 -5.61 -11.22 -11.62
CA MET A 41 -6.53 -10.58 -12.54
C MET A 41 -7.91 -11.22 -12.40
N ARG A 42 -8.94 -10.39 -12.35
CA ARG A 42 -10.34 -10.77 -12.33
C ARG A 42 -11.02 -10.17 -13.54
N THR A 43 -11.69 -11.00 -14.33
CA THR A 43 -12.48 -10.53 -15.47
C THR A 43 -13.90 -11.04 -15.38
N LYS A 44 -14.87 -10.32 -15.96
CA LYS A 44 -16.19 -10.92 -16.17
C LYS A 44 -16.07 -12.14 -17.07
N VAL A 45 -16.76 -13.22 -16.69
CA VAL A 45 -16.85 -14.43 -17.51
C VAL A 45 -17.51 -14.05 -18.84
N ASP A 46 -16.83 -14.33 -19.95
CA ASP A 46 -17.40 -14.12 -21.27
C ASP A 46 -18.47 -15.19 -21.59
N ILE A 47 -19.25 -14.97 -22.65
CA ILE A 47 -20.36 -15.85 -23.01
C ILE A 47 -19.87 -17.27 -23.29
N LEU A 48 -18.71 -17.44 -23.91
CA LEU A 48 -18.19 -18.74 -24.30
C LEU A 48 -17.69 -19.53 -23.08
N MET A 49 -16.91 -18.90 -22.20
CA MET A 49 -16.54 -19.50 -20.90
C MET A 49 -17.79 -19.88 -20.11
N LYS A 50 -18.83 -19.02 -20.09
CA LYS A 50 -20.09 -19.33 -19.42
C LYS A 50 -20.77 -20.56 -20.01
N MET A 51 -20.79 -20.69 -21.34
CA MET A 51 -21.32 -21.87 -22.03
C MET A 51 -20.52 -23.13 -21.71
N MET A 52 -19.19 -23.05 -21.69
CA MET A 52 -18.32 -24.17 -21.30
C MET A 52 -18.59 -24.61 -19.85
N LEU A 53 -18.67 -23.67 -18.91
CA LEU A 53 -18.98 -23.99 -17.51
C LEU A 53 -20.36 -24.64 -17.36
N ILE A 54 -21.36 -24.21 -18.16
CA ILE A 54 -22.68 -24.86 -18.21
C ILE A 54 -22.55 -26.30 -18.74
N ALA A 55 -21.78 -26.51 -19.80
CA ALA A 55 -21.58 -27.83 -20.39
C ALA A 55 -20.93 -28.79 -19.39
N PHE A 56 -19.81 -28.41 -18.77
CA PHE A 56 -19.13 -29.21 -17.74
C PHE A 56 -19.95 -29.44 -16.47
N GLY A 57 -20.97 -28.61 -16.22
CA GLY A 57 -21.88 -28.78 -15.09
C GLY A 57 -23.13 -29.62 -15.38
N LYS A 58 -23.40 -29.96 -16.66
CA LYS A 58 -24.67 -30.58 -17.08
C LYS A 58 -24.52 -31.79 -18.01
N ALA A 59 -23.34 -32.00 -18.59
CA ALA A 59 -23.09 -33.05 -19.56
C ALA A 59 -21.73 -33.72 -19.29
N ASP A 60 -21.64 -35.00 -19.64
CA ASP A 60 -20.42 -35.79 -19.55
C ASP A 60 -19.56 -35.52 -20.79
N ILE A 61 -18.71 -34.49 -20.70
CA ILE A 61 -17.80 -34.09 -21.78
C ILE A 61 -16.44 -34.74 -21.56
N ALA A 62 -16.00 -35.62 -22.45
CA ALA A 62 -14.73 -36.34 -22.36
C ALA A 62 -13.58 -35.64 -23.10
N THR A 63 -13.91 -34.94 -24.19
CA THR A 63 -12.91 -34.33 -25.09
C THR A 63 -13.25 -32.89 -25.50
N ALA A 64 -12.23 -32.15 -25.92
CA ALA A 64 -12.41 -30.81 -26.47
C ALA A 64 -13.16 -30.82 -27.82
N GLU A 65 -13.06 -31.90 -28.59
CA GLU A 65 -13.76 -32.08 -29.87
C GLU A 65 -15.27 -32.13 -29.64
N GLU A 66 -15.74 -32.93 -28.67
CA GLU A 66 -17.16 -32.99 -28.30
C GLU A 66 -17.71 -31.62 -27.91
N LEU A 67 -16.94 -30.85 -27.14
CA LEU A 67 -17.35 -29.52 -26.71
C LEU A 67 -17.31 -28.50 -27.86
N SER A 68 -16.33 -28.60 -28.75
CA SER A 68 -16.22 -27.83 -29.99
C SER A 68 -17.46 -28.03 -30.86
N ASP A 69 -17.91 -29.28 -31.02
CA ASP A 69 -19.12 -29.60 -31.80
C ASP A 69 -20.40 -29.08 -31.15
N ILE A 70 -20.52 -29.17 -29.82
CA ILE A 70 -21.67 -28.66 -29.06
C ILE A 70 -21.77 -27.13 -29.14
N LEU A 71 -20.63 -26.45 -29.00
CA LEU A 71 -20.57 -24.98 -28.96
C LEU A 71 -20.42 -24.34 -30.34
N LEU A 72 -20.12 -25.14 -31.38
CA LEU A 72 -19.82 -24.69 -32.74
C LEU A 72 -18.66 -23.69 -32.77
N VAL A 73 -17.60 -23.99 -32.02
CA VAL A 73 -16.39 -23.16 -31.88
C VAL A 73 -15.17 -23.99 -32.25
N GLU A 74 -14.15 -23.37 -32.83
CA GLU A 74 -12.91 -24.03 -33.22
C GLU A 74 -12.25 -24.80 -32.05
N GLN A 75 -11.92 -26.06 -32.28
CA GLN A 75 -11.36 -26.97 -31.27
C GLN A 75 -10.06 -26.45 -30.64
N LEU A 76 -9.19 -25.78 -31.41
CA LEU A 76 -7.96 -25.20 -30.86
C LEU A 76 -8.26 -24.15 -29.78
N PHE A 77 -9.30 -23.35 -29.98
CA PHE A 77 -9.72 -22.35 -29.00
C PHE A 77 -10.33 -23.00 -27.74
N ILE A 78 -11.11 -24.07 -27.93
CA ILE A 78 -11.67 -24.85 -26.81
C ILE A 78 -10.57 -25.52 -25.98
N ASN A 79 -9.54 -26.09 -26.63
CA ASN A 79 -8.39 -26.66 -25.94
C ASN A 79 -7.68 -25.62 -25.08
N ASP A 80 -7.40 -24.44 -25.62
CA ASP A 80 -6.69 -23.38 -24.91
C ASP A 80 -7.47 -22.92 -23.66
N LEU A 81 -8.81 -22.82 -23.77
CA LEU A 81 -9.68 -22.53 -22.63
C LEU A 81 -9.76 -23.67 -21.60
N ILE A 82 -9.81 -24.93 -22.04
CA ILE A 82 -9.79 -26.10 -21.14
C ILE A 82 -8.48 -26.13 -20.36
N ASP A 83 -7.35 -25.91 -21.03
CA ASP A 83 -6.03 -25.89 -20.40
C ASP A 83 -5.93 -24.75 -19.39
N LYS A 84 -6.43 -23.57 -19.74
CA LYS A 84 -6.51 -22.42 -18.84
C LYS A 84 -7.39 -22.67 -17.62
N MET A 85 -8.59 -23.22 -17.82
CA MET A 85 -9.52 -23.55 -16.72
C MET A 85 -8.99 -24.69 -15.85
N SER A 86 -8.23 -25.62 -16.41
CA SER A 86 -7.61 -26.71 -15.65
C SER A 86 -6.46 -26.19 -14.79
N ARG A 87 -5.58 -25.33 -15.35
CA ARG A 87 -4.47 -24.71 -14.59
C ARG A 87 -4.95 -23.81 -13.45
N THR A 88 -6.02 -23.07 -13.68
CA THR A 88 -6.68 -22.22 -12.65
C THR A 88 -7.57 -23.02 -11.70
N GLY A 89 -7.65 -24.34 -11.86
CA GLY A 89 -8.42 -25.24 -11.01
C GLY A 89 -9.93 -25.00 -11.09
N VAL A 90 -10.44 -24.35 -12.14
CA VAL A 90 -11.87 -24.12 -12.39
C VAL A 90 -12.55 -25.42 -12.83
N ILE A 91 -11.84 -26.25 -13.60
CA ILE A 91 -12.28 -27.59 -14.00
C ILE A 91 -11.22 -28.62 -13.67
N GLU A 92 -11.62 -29.87 -13.64
CA GLU A 92 -10.74 -31.02 -13.50
C GLU A 92 -11.30 -32.20 -14.30
N LYS A 93 -10.46 -33.20 -14.56
CA LYS A 93 -10.88 -34.43 -15.25
C LYS A 93 -11.08 -35.56 -14.24
N ARG A 94 -12.33 -35.98 -14.03
CA ARG A 94 -12.72 -37.07 -13.12
C ARG A 94 -13.37 -38.19 -13.93
N GLU A 95 -12.92 -39.42 -13.71
CA GLU A 95 -13.47 -40.62 -14.38
C GLU A 95 -13.51 -40.53 -15.91
N GLY A 96 -12.59 -39.75 -16.52
CA GLY A 96 -12.52 -39.55 -17.97
C GLY A 96 -13.30 -38.34 -18.50
N PHE A 97 -14.10 -37.67 -17.67
CA PHE A 97 -14.92 -36.51 -18.05
C PHE A 97 -14.46 -35.23 -17.34
N TYR A 98 -14.63 -34.09 -18.01
CA TYR A 98 -14.39 -32.78 -17.41
C TYR A 98 -15.56 -32.41 -16.50
N SER A 99 -15.24 -31.91 -15.31
CA SER A 99 -16.22 -31.48 -14.31
C SER A 99 -15.79 -30.19 -13.64
N LEU A 100 -16.77 -29.40 -13.18
CA LEU A 100 -16.51 -28.20 -12.39
C LEU A 100 -15.97 -28.56 -11.00
N THR A 101 -14.93 -27.84 -10.57
CA THR A 101 -14.48 -27.87 -9.18
C THR A 101 -15.33 -26.92 -8.32
N GLU A 102 -15.10 -26.88 -7.01
CA GLU A 102 -15.70 -25.84 -6.14
C GLU A 102 -15.33 -24.41 -6.56
N VAL A 103 -14.11 -24.21 -7.08
CA VAL A 103 -13.65 -22.93 -7.64
C VAL A 103 -14.48 -22.59 -8.87
N GLY A 104 -14.66 -23.55 -9.79
CA GLY A 104 -15.45 -23.34 -11.00
C GLY A 104 -16.92 -23.05 -10.73
N VAL A 105 -17.54 -23.77 -9.79
CA VAL A 105 -18.94 -23.50 -9.37
C VAL A 105 -19.07 -22.09 -8.79
N ARG A 106 -18.10 -21.64 -8.00
CA ARG A 106 -18.10 -20.30 -7.41
C ARG A 106 -17.94 -19.22 -8.47
N GLN A 107 -16.94 -19.34 -9.34
CA GLN A 107 -16.69 -18.38 -10.43
C GLN A 107 -17.88 -18.30 -11.41
N PHE A 108 -18.51 -19.45 -11.70
CA PHE A 108 -19.74 -19.50 -12.49
C PHE A 108 -20.89 -18.71 -11.84
N LYS A 109 -21.09 -18.88 -10.52
CA LYS A 109 -22.13 -18.16 -9.76
C LYS A 109 -21.87 -16.66 -9.65
N THR A 110 -20.62 -16.26 -9.43
CA THR A 110 -20.23 -14.84 -9.30
C THR A 110 -20.13 -14.15 -10.65
N GLY A 111 -19.96 -14.89 -11.74
CA GLY A 111 -19.70 -14.35 -13.07
C GLY A 111 -18.32 -13.71 -13.19
N ILE A 112 -17.40 -14.02 -12.26
CA ILE A 112 -16.04 -13.49 -12.22
C ILE A 112 -15.07 -14.65 -12.45
N PHE A 113 -14.28 -14.55 -13.51
CA PHE A 113 -13.16 -15.44 -13.78
C PHE A 113 -11.90 -14.89 -13.13
N VAL A 114 -11.21 -15.72 -12.35
CA VAL A 114 -9.93 -15.37 -11.72
C VAL A 114 -8.82 -16.04 -12.51
N HIS A 115 -7.89 -15.25 -13.04
CA HIS A 115 -6.75 -15.75 -13.79
C HIS A 115 -5.64 -16.25 -12.85
N GLU A 116 -4.60 -16.84 -13.42
CA GLU A 116 -3.43 -17.32 -12.66
C GLU A 116 -2.81 -16.18 -11.84
N PRO A 117 -2.40 -16.43 -10.59
CA PRO A 117 -1.73 -15.42 -9.79
C PRO A 117 -0.38 -15.00 -10.38
N GLU A 118 -0.08 -13.71 -10.31
CA GLU A 118 1.21 -13.13 -10.69
C GLU A 118 1.92 -12.58 -9.46
N SER A 119 3.18 -12.98 -9.27
CA SER A 119 4.01 -12.49 -8.17
C SER A 119 4.57 -11.09 -8.46
N GLY A 120 4.57 -10.24 -7.44
CA GLY A 120 5.19 -8.91 -7.46
C GLY A 120 6.01 -8.64 -6.21
N SER A 121 6.92 -7.68 -6.28
CA SER A 121 7.62 -7.10 -5.14
C SER A 121 7.65 -5.58 -5.28
N THR A 122 7.51 -4.86 -4.16
CA THR A 122 7.65 -3.41 -4.13
C THR A 122 8.26 -2.93 -2.82
N HIS A 123 8.72 -1.68 -2.81
CA HIS A 123 9.33 -1.04 -1.64
C HIS A 123 8.40 0.05 -1.12
N ALA A 124 8.04 -0.04 0.16
CA ALA A 124 7.20 0.94 0.83
C ALA A 124 7.92 1.55 2.04
N LEU A 125 7.62 2.80 2.36
CA LEU A 125 8.27 3.53 3.45
C LEU A 125 7.35 3.55 4.66
N TYR A 126 7.73 2.88 5.73
CA TYR A 126 6.94 2.83 6.96
C TYR A 126 7.58 3.69 8.04
N SER A 127 6.81 4.59 8.66
CA SER A 127 7.29 5.32 9.83
C SER A 127 6.65 4.77 11.10
N PRO A 128 7.40 4.14 12.01
CA PRO A 128 6.83 3.65 13.26
C PRO A 128 6.35 4.78 14.17
N CYS A 129 6.91 5.99 14.05
CA CYS A 129 6.40 7.18 14.74
C CYS A 129 4.98 7.55 14.28
N HIS A 130 4.65 7.32 13.01
CA HIS A 130 3.33 7.56 12.45
C HIS A 130 2.39 6.37 12.57
N GLN A 131 2.96 5.18 12.80
CA GLN A 131 2.28 3.89 12.67
C GLN A 131 1.59 3.74 11.31
N ALA A 132 2.22 4.25 10.25
CA ALA A 132 1.65 4.31 8.92
C ALA A 132 2.75 4.29 7.84
N PHE A 133 2.35 3.86 6.64
CA PHE A 133 3.13 4.04 5.43
C PHE A 133 3.09 5.51 4.98
N LEU A 134 4.25 6.04 4.62
CA LEU A 134 4.43 7.41 4.16
C LEU A 134 4.66 7.42 2.65
N ASN A 135 4.11 8.44 2.00
CA ASN A 135 4.35 8.72 0.60
C ASN A 135 5.49 9.73 0.46
N GLY A 136 6.35 9.50 -0.52
CA GLY A 136 7.47 10.38 -0.82
C GLY A 136 8.66 9.61 -1.37
N GLU A 137 9.70 10.36 -1.72
CA GLU A 137 10.97 9.79 -2.18
C GLU A 137 12.07 10.18 -1.22
N ILE A 138 12.88 9.20 -0.80
CA ILE A 138 14.08 9.48 -0.02
C ILE A 138 15.10 10.15 -0.95
N LYS A 139 15.25 11.46 -0.78
CA LYS A 139 16.30 12.21 -1.45
C LYS A 139 17.62 11.92 -0.74
N ASN A 140 18.62 11.48 -1.49
CA ASN A 140 20.00 11.36 -1.03
C ASN A 140 20.57 12.76 -0.73
N ILE A 141 20.16 13.34 0.39
CA ILE A 141 20.74 14.57 0.91
C ILE A 141 21.98 14.14 1.67
N ALA A 142 23.13 14.73 1.35
CA ALA A 142 24.38 14.48 2.05
C ALA A 142 24.12 14.51 3.58
N TYR A 143 24.37 13.38 4.23
CA TYR A 143 24.10 13.16 5.64
C TYR A 143 24.81 14.23 6.47
N GLU A 144 24.05 15.17 7.02
CA GLU A 144 24.46 15.91 8.20
C GLU A 144 24.00 15.09 9.40
N GLU A 145 24.92 14.65 10.27
CA GLU A 145 24.57 14.05 11.56
C GLU A 145 23.65 15.00 12.33
N LYS A 146 22.37 14.66 12.36
CA LYS A 146 21.34 15.36 13.13
C LYS A 146 20.87 14.47 14.26
N GLU A 147 20.42 15.09 15.33
CA GLU A 147 19.78 14.38 16.43
C GLU A 147 18.57 13.58 15.91
N LEU A 148 18.39 12.37 16.44
CA LEU A 148 17.24 11.55 16.10
C LEU A 148 15.97 12.14 16.75
N TYR A 149 14.82 11.83 16.16
CA TYR A 149 13.54 12.16 16.77
C TYR A 149 13.48 11.62 18.21
N ARG A 150 13.25 12.53 19.16
CA ARG A 150 13.42 12.30 20.61
C ARG A 150 12.45 11.29 21.22
N PHE A 151 11.37 10.93 20.51
CA PHE A 151 10.42 9.88 20.93
C PHE A 151 10.61 8.57 20.17
N LYS A 152 11.73 8.39 19.44
CA LYS A 152 12.08 7.14 18.78
C LYS A 152 12.16 5.95 19.75
N SER A 153 12.60 6.14 20.98
CA SER A 153 12.76 5.02 21.92
C SER A 153 11.44 4.31 22.27
N GLU A 154 10.29 4.95 22.06
CA GLU A 154 8.96 4.35 22.25
C GLU A 154 8.63 3.30 21.18
N ILE A 155 9.42 3.22 20.11
CA ILE A 155 9.22 2.35 18.95
C ILE A 155 10.45 1.49 18.61
N ASP A 156 11.45 1.41 19.50
CA ASP A 156 12.70 0.68 19.24
C ASP A 156 12.49 -0.84 19.03
N ASP A 157 11.40 -1.41 19.56
CA ASP A 157 11.02 -2.81 19.34
C ASP A 157 10.20 -3.02 18.05
N TRP A 158 10.08 -2.02 17.18
CA TRP A 158 9.29 -2.15 15.95
C TRP A 158 9.91 -3.19 15.00
N SER A 159 9.04 -3.94 14.32
CA SER A 159 9.43 -4.88 13.26
C SER A 159 8.28 -5.01 12.27
N VAL A 160 8.62 -5.11 10.98
CA VAL A 160 7.65 -5.37 9.91
C VAL A 160 6.82 -6.63 10.16
N ALA A 161 7.38 -7.64 10.84
CA ALA A 161 6.68 -8.89 11.16
C ALA A 161 5.50 -8.69 12.13
N LYS A 162 5.39 -7.52 12.77
CA LYS A 162 4.25 -7.16 13.64
C LYS A 162 3.10 -6.49 12.87
N LEU A 163 3.30 -6.16 11.60
CA LEU A 163 2.24 -5.58 10.76
C LEU A 163 1.28 -6.67 10.31
N GLU A 164 -0.02 -6.35 10.34
CA GLU A 164 -1.04 -7.19 9.73
C GLU A 164 -1.02 -7.05 8.21
N ASP A 165 -1.35 -8.15 7.50
CA ASP A 165 -1.45 -8.15 6.04
C ASP A 165 -2.42 -7.08 5.51
N SER A 166 -3.46 -6.73 6.28
CA SER A 166 -4.41 -5.68 5.95
C SER A 166 -3.71 -4.32 5.72
N VAL A 167 -2.75 -3.97 6.59
CA VAL A 167 -1.98 -2.73 6.51
C VAL A 167 -1.05 -2.75 5.30
N LEU A 168 -0.44 -3.90 5.00
CA LEU A 168 0.42 -4.08 3.82
C LEU A 168 -0.39 -3.97 2.53
N ILE A 169 -1.56 -4.60 2.46
CA ILE A 169 -2.48 -4.52 1.31
C ILE A 169 -2.92 -3.08 1.06
N ASP A 170 -3.25 -2.32 2.11
CA ASP A 170 -3.64 -0.92 1.95
C ASP A 170 -2.49 -0.03 1.48
N ALA A 171 -1.25 -0.34 1.88
CA ALA A 171 -0.06 0.29 1.30
C ALA A 171 0.09 -0.02 -0.20
N LEU A 172 -0.05 -1.28 -0.60
CA LEU A 172 0.01 -1.69 -2.01
C LEU A 172 -1.08 -1.02 -2.85
N LYS A 173 -2.29 -0.86 -2.32
CA LYS A 173 -3.38 -0.12 -2.96
C LYS A 173 -3.03 1.35 -3.16
N ALA A 174 -2.49 2.02 -2.13
CA ALA A 174 -2.06 3.41 -2.22
C ALA A 174 -0.95 3.61 -3.27
N MET A 175 -0.12 2.59 -3.48
CA MET A 175 0.93 2.56 -4.52
C MET A 175 0.39 2.21 -5.92
N GLY A 176 -0.89 1.91 -6.07
CA GLY A 176 -1.52 1.59 -7.36
C GLY A 176 -1.28 0.17 -7.88
N VAL A 177 -0.89 -0.77 -7.00
CA VAL A 177 -0.76 -2.19 -7.36
C VAL A 177 -2.12 -2.78 -7.74
N GLU A 178 -3.15 -2.42 -7.00
CA GLU A 178 -4.52 -2.74 -7.38
C GLU A 178 -5.05 -1.72 -8.40
N SER A 179 -5.73 -2.22 -9.42
CA SER A 179 -6.31 -1.37 -10.46
C SER A 179 -7.61 -1.98 -11.00
N GLY A 180 -8.45 -1.16 -11.60
CA GLY A 180 -9.69 -1.62 -12.22
C GLY A 180 -10.08 -0.73 -13.38
N GLU A 181 -10.22 -1.32 -14.56
CA GLU A 181 -10.69 -0.63 -15.76
C GLU A 181 -11.71 -1.49 -16.51
N GLY A 182 -12.92 -0.95 -16.69
CA GLY A 182 -14.01 -1.64 -17.38
C GLY A 182 -14.39 -2.97 -16.75
N ASN A 183 -14.05 -4.07 -17.42
CA ASN A 183 -14.35 -5.44 -16.99
C ASN A 183 -13.13 -6.18 -16.41
N VAL A 184 -11.99 -5.51 -16.25
CA VAL A 184 -10.74 -6.07 -15.73
C VAL A 184 -10.45 -5.43 -14.37
N GLN A 185 -10.10 -6.25 -13.39
CA GLN A 185 -9.66 -5.79 -12.08
C GLN A 185 -8.42 -6.58 -11.66
N ILE A 186 -7.36 -5.90 -11.26
CA ILE A 186 -6.18 -6.48 -10.63
C ILE A 186 -6.31 -6.21 -9.13
N VAL A 187 -6.22 -7.27 -8.33
CA VAL A 187 -6.26 -7.16 -6.87
C VAL A 187 -5.12 -7.96 -6.24
N VAL A 188 -4.67 -7.56 -5.07
CA VAL A 188 -3.74 -8.35 -4.27
C VAL A 188 -4.52 -9.55 -3.70
N SER A 189 -4.06 -10.77 -4.01
CA SER A 189 -4.65 -12.00 -3.48
C SER A 189 -4.03 -12.42 -2.16
N GLU A 190 -2.73 -12.18 -2.00
CA GLU A 190 -1.95 -12.69 -0.88
C GLU A 190 -0.69 -11.83 -0.67
N ILE A 191 -0.31 -11.64 0.59
CA ILE A 191 1.03 -11.18 0.96
C ILE A 191 1.89 -12.42 1.18
N VAL A 192 2.97 -12.56 0.40
CA VAL A 192 3.88 -13.72 0.49
C VAL A 192 4.89 -13.51 1.62
N SER A 193 5.45 -12.30 1.71
CA SER A 193 6.38 -11.93 2.78
C SER A 193 6.55 -10.42 2.86
N ALA A 194 6.94 -9.93 4.04
CA ALA A 194 7.41 -8.56 4.22
C ALA A 194 8.70 -8.53 5.04
N SER A 195 9.68 -7.76 4.60
CA SER A 195 11.01 -7.68 5.24
C SER A 195 11.51 -6.25 5.35
N ASP A 196 12.17 -5.95 6.48
CA ASP A 196 12.86 -4.68 6.68
C ASP A 196 14.20 -4.72 5.94
N ILE A 197 14.46 -3.69 5.14
CA ILE A 197 15.66 -3.58 4.32
C ILE A 197 16.68 -2.68 5.00
N GLN A 198 16.24 -1.49 5.39
CA GLN A 198 17.08 -0.46 5.98
C GLN A 198 16.24 0.61 6.68
N VAL A 199 16.89 1.34 7.58
CA VAL A 199 16.33 2.52 8.23
C VAL A 199 16.91 3.76 7.59
N ASP A 200 16.05 4.55 6.96
CA ASP A 200 16.37 5.84 6.37
C ASP A 200 16.08 6.97 7.37
N LEU A 201 16.98 7.93 7.43
CA LEU A 201 16.88 9.08 8.33
C LEU A 201 16.37 10.30 7.57
N VAL A 202 15.06 10.57 7.70
CA VAL A 202 14.38 11.66 7.00
C VAL A 202 14.53 12.97 7.79
N PRO A 203 15.16 14.02 7.24
CA PRO A 203 15.25 15.30 7.90
C PRO A 203 13.87 15.94 8.14
N CYS A 204 13.67 16.46 9.34
CA CYS A 204 12.51 17.28 9.68
C CYS A 204 12.97 18.64 10.21
N ILE A 205 12.17 19.68 9.97
CA ILE A 205 12.39 21.02 10.53
C ILE A 205 11.22 21.34 11.44
N GLU A 206 11.50 21.53 12.71
CA GLU A 206 10.51 21.90 13.72
C GLU A 206 10.62 23.39 14.04
N PHE A 207 9.47 24.05 14.18
CA PHE A 207 9.35 25.43 14.62
C PHE A 207 8.46 25.49 15.85
N HIS A 208 8.92 26.17 16.90
CA HIS A 208 8.10 26.50 18.06
C HIS A 208 7.48 27.88 17.82
N LEU A 209 6.15 27.93 17.78
CA LEU A 209 5.37 29.10 17.43
C LEU A 209 4.53 29.55 18.63
N TYR A 210 4.51 30.84 18.87
CA TYR A 210 3.64 31.48 19.84
C TYR A 210 2.66 32.40 19.13
N ASN A 211 1.37 32.09 19.23
CA ASN A 211 0.29 32.97 18.79
C ASN A 211 -0.08 33.92 19.94
N GLU A 212 0.20 35.22 19.78
CA GLU A 212 -0.04 36.23 20.81
C GLU A 212 -1.52 36.53 21.01
N ALA A 213 -2.36 36.36 19.98
CA ALA A 213 -3.80 36.61 20.07
C ALA A 213 -4.52 35.53 20.87
N GLU A 214 -4.06 34.28 20.77
CA GLU A 214 -4.67 33.11 21.41
C GLU A 214 -3.94 32.64 22.67
N ASP A 215 -2.81 33.27 23.02
CA ASP A 215 -1.88 32.81 24.07
C ASP A 215 -1.53 31.31 23.92
N LEU A 216 -1.31 30.88 22.67
CA LEU A 216 -1.11 29.49 22.32
C LEU A 216 0.33 29.26 21.83
N LEU A 217 1.00 28.32 22.49
CA LEU A 217 2.30 27.81 22.07
C LEU A 217 2.12 26.45 21.42
N TYR A 218 2.69 26.27 20.22
CA TYR A 218 2.56 25.02 19.46
C TYR A 218 3.75 24.79 18.54
N ALA A 219 3.98 23.53 18.15
CA ALA A 219 4.95 23.17 17.13
C ALA A 219 4.32 23.09 15.74
N ARG A 220 5.11 23.47 14.73
CA ARG A 220 4.90 23.10 13.32
C ARG A 220 6.11 22.31 12.83
N VAL A 221 5.89 21.20 12.15
CA VAL A 221 6.94 20.29 11.70
C VAL A 221 6.86 20.11 10.19
N TRP A 222 7.93 20.44 9.49
CA TRP A 222 8.05 20.16 8.07
C TRP A 222 8.79 18.84 7.86
N ASN A 223 8.14 17.87 7.23
CA ASN A 223 8.71 16.57 6.89
C ASN A 223 9.24 16.61 5.45
N THR A 224 10.56 16.39 5.25
CA THR A 224 11.13 16.49 3.90
C THR A 224 10.84 15.29 3.01
N LEU A 225 10.34 14.17 3.55
CA LEU A 225 9.93 13.02 2.74
C LEU A 225 8.61 13.30 2.03
N SER A 226 7.60 13.74 2.80
CA SER A 226 6.28 14.07 2.25
C SER A 226 6.25 15.45 1.60
N GLU A 227 7.20 16.33 1.90
CA GLU A 227 7.24 17.74 1.49
C GLU A 227 6.02 18.54 1.93
N HIS A 228 5.48 18.21 3.12
CA HIS A 228 4.34 18.88 3.71
C HIS A 228 4.56 19.11 5.22
N TRP A 229 3.69 19.94 5.80
CA TRP A 229 3.57 20.05 7.25
C TRP A 229 2.99 18.76 7.83
N ASP A 230 3.62 18.22 8.85
CA ASP A 230 3.37 16.89 9.40
C ASP A 230 2.54 16.97 10.69
N GLU A 231 1.23 16.90 10.53
CA GLU A 231 0.28 17.05 11.63
C GLU A 231 0.43 15.95 12.70
N THR A 232 0.91 14.77 12.31
CA THR A 232 1.07 13.64 13.24
C THR A 232 2.21 13.92 14.21
N LEU A 233 3.38 14.33 13.69
CA LEU A 233 4.51 14.72 14.52
C LEU A 233 4.19 15.98 15.32
N GLU A 234 3.52 16.96 14.72
CA GLU A 234 3.05 18.16 15.42
C GLU A 234 2.18 17.81 16.62
N ALA A 235 1.19 16.92 16.47
CA ALA A 235 0.30 16.51 17.55
C ALA A 235 1.08 15.85 18.71
N GLN A 236 1.99 14.92 18.39
CA GLN A 236 2.83 14.25 19.39
C GLN A 236 3.68 15.22 20.21
N LEU A 237 4.35 16.15 19.54
CA LEU A 237 5.21 17.14 20.20
C LEU A 237 4.38 18.09 21.07
N ASN A 238 3.25 18.54 20.54
CA ASN A 238 2.32 19.43 21.24
C ASN A 238 1.73 18.78 22.50
N GLU A 239 1.41 17.49 22.45
CA GLU A 239 0.91 16.74 23.61
C GLU A 239 1.98 16.60 24.69
N LYS A 240 3.22 16.26 24.29
CA LYS A 240 4.28 15.88 25.22
C LYS A 240 5.11 17.06 25.77
N GLU A 241 5.26 18.16 25.02
CA GLU A 241 6.27 19.17 25.33
C GLU A 241 5.78 20.61 25.42
N ARG A 242 4.53 20.89 25.03
CA ARG A 242 3.98 22.26 25.07
C ARG A 242 4.15 22.95 26.41
N LYS A 243 3.97 22.21 27.52
CA LYS A 243 4.17 22.74 28.89
C LYS A 243 5.61 23.18 29.14
N LYS A 244 6.58 22.35 28.74
CA LYS A 244 8.01 22.65 28.88
C LYS A 244 8.40 23.88 28.07
N TRP A 245 7.91 23.97 26.83
CA TRP A 245 8.21 25.13 25.99
C TRP A 245 7.63 26.42 26.57
N ARG A 246 6.47 26.36 27.24
CA ARG A 246 5.90 27.52 27.92
C ARG A 246 6.86 28.03 28.99
N GLU A 247 7.38 27.15 29.85
CA GLU A 247 8.38 27.51 30.88
C GLU A 247 9.69 28.05 30.31
N ILE A 248 10.08 27.62 29.10
CA ILE A 248 11.33 28.05 28.45
C ILE A 248 11.17 29.41 27.74
N TYR A 249 10.00 29.69 27.15
CA TYR A 249 9.81 30.84 26.24
C TYR A 249 8.91 31.95 26.78
N LEU A 250 8.13 31.70 27.84
CA LEU A 250 7.16 32.62 28.44
C LEU A 250 7.34 32.68 29.97
#